data_AF-A0A842NH50-F1
#
_entry.id   AF-A0A842NH50-F1
#
_cell.length_a   1.000
_cell.length_b   1.000
_cell.length_c   1.000
_cell.angle_alpha   90.00
_cell.angle_beta   90.00
_cell.angle_gamma   90.00
#
_symmetry.space_group_name_H-M   'P 1'
#
loop_
_entity.id
_entity.type
_entity.pdbx_description
1 polymer ?
#
loop_
_entity_poly.entity_id
_entity_poly.type
_entity_poly.pdbx_seq_one_letter_code
_entity_poly.pdbx_strand_id
1 'polypeptide(L)'
;MPAQEPAPEKKGLFGQSAKEPSAPSIDPNLINQINDVSRRLRIAEENYSNLRKKTQLTDQNMLKSNKRIDTEIKAINEDTKEIRREIEDINSKIGQIAKELQIFAKKDEVKTLQKYVNLWEPIKFVTHDQVENIVRDIIEEK
;
A
#
# COMPACT_ATOMS: atom_id res chain seq x y z
N MET A 1 58.30 100.57 18.29
CA MET A 1 59.45 100.46 19.23
C MET A 1 59.04 101.16 20.51
N PRO A 2 59.27 100.65 21.74
CA PRO A 2 60.23 99.64 22.23
C PRO A 2 59.53 98.37 22.80
N ALA A 3 60.05 97.14 22.82
CA ALA A 3 61.29 96.55 23.38
C ALA A 3 61.29 96.41 24.92
N GLN A 4 61.02 95.18 25.42
CA GLN A 4 61.77 94.51 26.52
C GLN A 4 61.20 93.10 26.87
N GLU A 5 62.01 92.07 26.57
CA GLU A 5 62.13 90.78 27.30
C GLU A 5 63.09 90.96 28.51
N PRO A 6 63.37 89.99 29.43
CA PRO A 6 62.95 88.56 29.52
C PRO A 6 62.58 88.01 30.94
N ALA A 7 61.97 86.80 30.98
CA ALA A 7 62.13 85.63 31.88
C ALA A 7 61.98 85.78 33.44
N PRO A 8 61.51 84.75 34.21
CA PRO A 8 62.14 83.43 34.25
C PRO A 8 61.20 82.20 34.23
N GLU A 9 61.74 81.13 33.67
CA GLU A 9 61.26 79.75 33.72
C GLU A 9 60.99 79.30 35.16
N LYS A 10 59.79 78.79 35.42
CA LYS A 10 59.52 77.92 36.56
C LYS A 10 59.31 76.50 36.04
N LYS A 11 60.37 75.69 36.17
CA LYS A 11 60.33 74.23 36.11
C LYS A 11 59.27 73.72 37.11
N GLY A 12 58.08 73.43 36.61
CA GLY A 12 57.03 72.75 37.33
C GLY A 12 57.31 71.24 37.37
N LEU A 13 57.30 70.70 38.58
CA LEU A 13 57.53 69.33 39.03
C LEU A 13 56.55 68.26 38.47
N PHE A 14 56.26 68.25 37.16
CA PHE A 14 55.45 67.19 36.53
C PHE A 14 56.34 66.21 35.77
N GLY A 15 57.20 65.54 36.52
CA GLY A 15 57.87 64.30 36.14
C GLY A 15 57.26 63.14 36.92
N GLN A 16 55.96 62.91 36.76
CA GLN A 16 55.29 61.73 37.30
C GLN A 16 54.93 60.84 36.12
N SER A 17 55.84 59.91 35.82
CA SER A 17 55.56 58.72 35.02
C SER A 17 54.51 57.90 35.77
N ALA A 18 53.24 58.27 35.59
CA ALA A 18 52.10 57.44 35.88
C ALA A 18 52.18 56.25 34.94
N LYS A 19 52.81 55.18 35.42
CA LYS A 19 52.74 53.85 34.83
C LYS A 19 51.27 53.47 34.89
N GLU A 20 50.55 53.66 33.78
CA GLU A 20 49.19 53.18 33.62
C GLU A 20 49.15 51.70 34.03
N PRO A 21 48.17 51.28 34.84
CA PRO A 21 48.01 49.86 35.13
C PRO A 21 47.75 49.17 33.80
N SER A 22 48.73 48.38 33.34
CA SER A 22 48.60 47.53 32.17
C SER A 22 47.34 46.70 32.33
N ALA A 23 46.29 47.05 31.59
CA ALA A 23 45.11 46.21 31.46
C ALA A 23 45.59 44.79 31.12
N PRO A 24 45.02 43.73 31.73
CA PRO A 24 45.42 42.38 31.40
C PRO A 24 45.23 42.18 29.89
N SER A 25 46.34 42.07 29.17
CA SER A 25 46.36 41.80 27.74
C SER A 25 45.84 40.38 27.56
N ILE A 26 44.54 40.25 27.30
CA ILE A 26 43.90 38.99 26.97
C ILE A 26 44.63 38.44 25.73
N ASP A 27 45.17 37.23 25.84
CA ASP A 27 45.90 36.60 24.75
C ASP A 27 44.99 36.51 23.52
N PRO A 28 45.39 37.08 22.36
CA PRO A 28 44.58 37.03 21.14
C PRO A 28 44.26 35.61 20.68
N ASN A 29 45.08 34.61 21.06
CA ASN A 29 44.76 33.20 20.80
C ASN A 29 43.53 32.72 21.59
N LEU A 30 43.36 33.20 22.82
CA LEU A 30 42.21 32.84 23.66
C LEU A 30 40.91 33.42 23.09
N ILE A 31 40.97 34.65 22.56
CA ILE A 31 39.85 35.30 21.88
C ILE A 31 39.43 34.51 20.62
N ASN A 32 40.40 34.05 19.83
CA ASN A 32 40.13 33.23 18.65
C ASN A 32 39.50 31.87 19.00
N GLN A 33 39.96 31.23 20.08
CA GLN A 33 39.37 29.97 20.58
C GLN A 33 37.93 30.18 21.07
N ILE A 34 37.65 31.27 21.78
CA ILE A 34 36.29 31.61 22.22
C ILE A 34 35.37 31.85 21.02
N ASN A 35 35.85 32.53 19.99
CA ASN A 35 35.08 32.77 18.76
C ASN A 35 34.79 31.47 18.00
N ASP A 36 35.76 30.54 17.92
CA ASP A 36 35.55 29.23 17.30
C ASP A 36 34.55 28.37 18.10
N VAL A 37 34.65 28.36 19.43
CA VAL A 37 33.68 27.68 20.30
C VAL A 37 32.28 28.26 20.14
N SER A 38 32.13 29.58 20.09
CA SER A 38 30.85 30.25 19.86
C SER A 38 30.24 29.88 18.51
N ARG A 39 31.06 29.83 17.45
CA ARG A 39 30.63 29.39 16.12
C ARG A 39 30.18 27.93 16.13
N ARG A 40 30.94 27.03 16.76
CA ARG A 40 30.60 25.60 16.87
C ARG A 40 29.33 25.39 17.69
N LEU A 41 29.15 26.14 18.78
CA LEU A 41 27.94 26.11 19.60
C LEU A 41 26.72 26.49 18.77
N ARG A 42 26.81 27.60 18.01
CA ARG A 42 25.73 28.04 17.12
C ARG A 42 25.37 26.99 16.06
N ILE A 43 26.36 26.35 15.45
CA ILE A 43 26.13 25.26 14.48
C ILE A 43 25.47 24.05 15.16
N ALA A 44 25.89 23.70 16.37
CA ALA A 44 25.31 22.61 17.13
C ALA A 44 23.83 22.89 17.48
N GLU A 45 23.52 24.12 17.90
CA GLU A 45 22.15 24.56 18.18
C GLU A 45 21.26 24.52 16.93
N GLU A 46 21.79 24.99 15.80
CA GLU A 46 21.09 24.93 14.51
C GLU A 46 20.84 23.48 14.07
N ASN A 47 21.84 22.61 14.20
CA ASN A 47 21.71 21.18 13.91
C ASN A 47 20.69 20.50 14.82
N TYR A 48 20.68 20.83 16.11
CA TYR A 48 19.69 20.31 17.06
C TYR A 48 18.27 20.75 16.71
N SER A 49 18.09 22.03 16.37
CA SER A 49 16.83 22.59 15.89
C SER A 49 16.35 21.88 14.61
N ASN A 50 17.24 21.65 13.66
CA ASN A 50 16.94 20.93 12.42
C ASN A 50 16.59 19.46 12.65
N LEU A 51 17.33 18.77 13.53
CA LEU A 51 17.05 17.39 13.90
C LEU A 51 15.68 17.27 14.56
N ARG A 52 15.37 18.16 15.51
CA ARG A 52 14.06 18.19 16.18
C ARG A 52 12.92 18.38 15.19
N LYS A 53 13.06 19.30 14.22
CA LYS A 53 12.06 19.51 13.16
C LYS A 53 11.90 18.26 12.30
N LYS A 54 13.01 17.61 11.90
CA LYS A 54 12.96 16.36 11.13
C LYS A 54 12.26 15.25 11.90
N THR A 55 12.57 15.08 13.19
CA THR A 55 11.89 14.11 14.06
C THR A 55 10.39 14.38 14.12
N GLN A 56 9.96 15.63 14.34
CA GLN A 56 8.54 15.98 14.36
C GLN A 56 7.82 15.68 13.05
N LEU A 57 8.45 15.98 11.91
CA LEU A 57 7.88 15.66 10.59
C LEU A 57 7.82 14.15 10.36
N THR A 58 8.85 13.41 10.77
CA THR A 58 8.85 11.94 10.72
C THR A 58 7.73 11.36 11.58
N ASP A 59 7.54 11.86 12.81
CA ASP A 59 6.48 11.40 13.71
C ASP A 59 5.10 11.67 13.11
N GLN A 60 4.89 12.86 12.54
CA GLN A 60 3.63 13.20 11.85
C GLN A 60 3.39 12.32 10.62
N ASN A 61 4.42 12.08 9.82
CA ASN A 61 4.33 11.21 8.65
C ASN A 61 4.06 9.76 9.05
N MET A 62 4.70 9.28 10.13
CA MET A 62 4.47 7.94 10.66
C MET A 62 3.04 7.79 11.17
N LEU A 63 2.52 8.77 11.92
CA LEU A 63 1.13 8.78 12.38
C LEU A 63 0.13 8.79 11.20
N LYS A 64 0.39 9.61 10.18
CA LYS A 64 -0.46 9.65 8.98
C LYS A 64 -0.41 8.33 8.22
N SER A 65 0.77 7.73 8.08
CA SER A 65 0.96 6.42 7.46
C SER A 65 0.22 5.33 8.23
N ASN A 66 0.33 5.31 9.56
CA ASN A 66 -0.36 4.34 10.40
C ASN A 66 -1.89 4.41 10.24
N LYS A 67 -2.46 5.62 10.29
CA LYS A 67 -3.90 5.81 10.06
C LYS A 67 -4.36 5.34 8.67
N ARG A 68 -3.51 5.56 7.66
CA ARG A 68 -3.78 5.09 6.30
C ARG A 68 -3.77 3.56 6.25
N ILE A 69 -2.74 2.93 6.81
CA ILE A 69 -2.63 1.47 6.89
C ILE A 69 -3.83 0.88 7.64
N ASP A 70 -4.23 1.45 8.77
CA ASP A 70 -5.41 1.00 9.53
C ASP A 70 -6.69 1.04 8.68
N THR A 71 -6.83 2.07 7.83
CA THR A 71 -7.97 2.21 6.92
C THR A 71 -7.92 1.17 5.81
N GLU A 72 -6.75 0.95 5.21
CA GLU A 72 -6.53 -0.07 4.18
C GLU A 72 -6.78 -1.48 4.74
N ILE A 73 -6.34 -1.78 5.96
CA ILE A 73 -6.62 -3.06 6.64
C ILE A 73 -8.12 -3.26 6.85
N LYS A 74 -8.87 -2.20 7.22
CA LYS A 74 -10.33 -2.30 7.37
C LYS A 74 -11.01 -2.59 6.05
N ALA A 75 -10.62 -1.90 4.97
CA ALA A 75 -11.13 -2.15 3.63
C ALA A 75 -10.86 -3.59 3.19
N ILE A 76 -9.62 -4.08 3.33
CA ILE A 76 -9.25 -5.46 2.98
C ILE A 76 -10.08 -6.47 3.80
N ASN A 77 -10.36 -6.20 5.07
CA ASN A 77 -11.20 -7.07 5.88
C ASN A 77 -12.68 -7.09 5.43
N GLU A 78 -13.19 -5.97 4.93
CA GLU A 78 -14.53 -5.88 4.34
C GLU A 78 -14.57 -6.68 3.02
N ASP A 79 -13.61 -6.45 2.12
CA ASP A 79 -13.48 -7.18 0.85
C ASP A 79 -13.35 -8.69 1.10
N THR A 80 -12.55 -9.10 2.09
CA THR A 80 -12.39 -10.52 2.43
C THR A 80 -13.70 -11.16 2.92
N LYS A 81 -14.55 -10.41 3.64
CA LYS A 81 -15.87 -10.89 4.06
C LYS A 81 -16.82 -11.00 2.86
N GLU A 82 -16.76 -10.07 1.93
CA GLU A 82 -17.54 -10.13 0.69
C GLU A 82 -17.14 -11.34 -0.16
N ILE A 83 -15.85 -11.54 -0.41
CA ILE A 83 -15.32 -12.73 -1.11
C ILE A 83 -15.80 -14.03 -0.45
N ARG A 84 -15.80 -14.10 0.89
CA ARG A 84 -16.31 -15.29 1.59
C ARG A 84 -17.78 -15.55 1.28
N ARG A 85 -18.61 -14.50 1.27
CA ARG A 85 -20.04 -14.63 0.91
C ARG A 85 -20.23 -15.07 -0.54
N GLU A 86 -19.46 -14.50 -1.47
CA GLU A 86 -19.51 -14.90 -2.87
C GLU A 86 -19.12 -16.37 -3.07
N ILE A 87 -18.12 -16.86 -2.33
CA ILE A 87 -17.72 -18.28 -2.33
C ILE A 87 -18.84 -19.17 -1.80
N GLU A 88 -19.51 -18.79 -0.71
CA GLU A 88 -20.67 -19.50 -0.18
C GLU A 88 -21.81 -19.58 -1.20
N ASP A 89 -22.10 -18.48 -1.89
CA ASP A 89 -23.11 -18.41 -2.95
C ASP A 89 -22.74 -19.28 -4.16
N ILE A 90 -21.47 -19.27 -4.58
CA ILE A 90 -20.96 -20.13 -5.66
C ILE A 90 -21.12 -21.61 -5.27
N ASN A 91 -20.74 -21.99 -4.06
CA ASN A 91 -20.89 -23.36 -3.57
C ASN A 91 -22.36 -23.79 -3.55
N SER A 92 -23.27 -22.89 -3.15
CA SER A 92 -24.71 -23.13 -3.20
C SER A 92 -25.20 -23.39 -4.64
N LYS A 93 -24.81 -22.54 -5.59
CA LYS A 93 -25.13 -22.70 -7.02
C LYS A 93 -24.57 -23.99 -7.61
N ILE A 94 -23.33 -24.35 -7.28
CA ILE A 94 -22.73 -25.63 -7.69
C ILE A 94 -23.53 -26.80 -7.12
N GLY A 95 -23.95 -26.73 -5.86
CA GLY A 95 -24.81 -27.72 -5.24
C GLY A 95 -26.17 -27.86 -5.95
N GLN A 96 -26.75 -26.76 -6.42
CA GLN A 96 -27.99 -26.78 -7.22
C GLN A 96 -27.76 -27.44 -8.59
N ILE A 97 -26.69 -27.05 -9.29
CA ILE A 97 -26.31 -27.67 -10.57
C ILE A 97 -26.10 -29.18 -10.41
N ALA A 98 -25.42 -29.60 -9.34
CA ALA A 98 -25.21 -31.03 -9.06
C ALA A 98 -26.53 -31.79 -8.85
N LYS A 99 -27.52 -31.17 -8.18
CA LYS A 99 -28.87 -31.75 -8.01
C LYS A 99 -29.63 -31.82 -9.33
N GLU A 100 -29.59 -30.77 -10.14
CA GLU A 100 -30.22 -30.76 -11.47
C GLU A 100 -29.61 -31.84 -12.36
N LEU A 101 -28.28 -31.98 -12.36
CA LEU A 101 -27.56 -33.04 -13.08
C LEU A 101 -27.95 -34.45 -12.63
N GLN A 102 -28.33 -34.65 -11.36
CA GLN A 102 -28.87 -35.94 -10.90
C GLN A 102 -30.30 -36.21 -11.38
N ILE A 103 -31.10 -35.15 -11.59
CA ILE A 103 -32.49 -35.25 -12.06
C ILE A 103 -32.54 -35.51 -13.58
N PHE A 104 -31.53 -35.05 -14.34
CA PHE A 104 -31.43 -35.38 -15.76
C PHE A 104 -31.30 -36.90 -15.96
N ALA A 105 -32.26 -37.48 -16.69
CA ALA A 105 -32.26 -38.90 -17.03
C ALA A 105 -30.95 -39.29 -17.73
N LYS A 106 -30.37 -40.43 -17.33
CA LYS A 106 -29.12 -40.90 -17.94
C LYS A 106 -29.39 -41.15 -19.42
N LYS A 107 -28.47 -40.74 -20.29
CA LYS A 107 -28.57 -40.92 -21.75
C LYS A 107 -28.91 -42.38 -22.13
N ASP A 108 -28.43 -43.32 -21.33
CA ASP A 108 -28.68 -44.75 -21.52
C ASP A 108 -30.13 -45.14 -21.20
N GLU A 109 -30.74 -44.58 -20.16
CA GLU A 109 -32.16 -44.81 -19.83
C GLU A 109 -33.07 -44.30 -20.95
N VAL A 110 -32.79 -43.11 -21.48
CA VAL A 110 -33.53 -42.54 -22.61
C VAL A 110 -33.37 -43.38 -23.88
N LYS A 111 -32.16 -43.88 -24.17
CA LYS A 111 -31.93 -44.82 -25.29
C LYS A 111 -32.65 -46.15 -25.11
N THR A 112 -32.76 -46.63 -23.88
CA THR A 112 -33.43 -47.90 -23.60
C THR A 112 -34.94 -47.72 -23.78
N LEU A 113 -35.51 -46.61 -23.28
CA LEU A 113 -36.88 -46.18 -23.58
C LEU A 113 -37.14 -46.03 -25.07
N GLN A 114 -36.21 -45.42 -25.82
CA GLN A 114 -36.31 -45.32 -27.29
C GLN A 114 -36.34 -46.71 -27.95
N LYS A 115 -35.51 -47.67 -27.50
CA LYS A 115 -35.55 -49.05 -27.98
C LYS A 115 -36.87 -49.74 -27.63
N TYR A 116 -37.40 -49.56 -26.42
CA TYR A 116 -38.68 -50.13 -26.03
C TYR A 116 -39.84 -49.53 -26.81
N VAL A 117 -39.84 -48.22 -27.06
CA VAL A 117 -40.84 -47.55 -27.88
C VAL A 117 -40.76 -47.99 -29.34
N ASN A 118 -39.55 -48.13 -29.91
CA ASN A 118 -39.35 -48.65 -31.26
C ASN A 118 -39.75 -50.13 -31.39
N LEU A 119 -39.49 -50.94 -30.36
CA LEU A 119 -39.91 -52.34 -30.30
C LEU A 119 -41.43 -52.45 -30.15
N TRP A 120 -42.03 -51.48 -29.48
CA TRP A 120 -43.46 -51.33 -29.31
C TRP A 120 -44.10 -50.58 -30.47
N GLU A 121 -43.56 -50.67 -31.71
CA GLU A 121 -44.28 -50.31 -32.93
C GLU A 121 -45.62 -51.08 -32.97
N PRO A 122 -46.78 -50.47 -32.63
CA PRO A 122 -48.04 -51.22 -32.51
C PRO A 122 -48.65 -51.56 -33.88
N ILE A 123 -47.99 -51.17 -34.98
CA ILE A 123 -48.58 -51.07 -36.32
C ILE A 123 -48.25 -52.29 -37.20
N LYS A 124 -47.44 -53.25 -36.72
CA LYS A 124 -47.10 -54.46 -37.48
C LYS A 124 -47.71 -55.74 -36.89
N PHE A 125 -48.90 -55.65 -36.30
CA PHE A 125 -49.72 -56.85 -36.16
C PHE A 125 -50.35 -57.15 -37.51
N VAL A 126 -49.59 -57.91 -38.31
CA VAL A 126 -50.06 -58.46 -39.58
C VAL A 126 -51.15 -59.48 -39.24
N THR A 127 -52.37 -59.28 -39.73
CA THR A 127 -53.44 -60.28 -39.63
C THR A 127 -53.08 -61.50 -40.46
N HIS A 128 -53.54 -62.71 -40.08
CA HIS A 128 -53.17 -63.95 -40.77
C HIS A 128 -53.43 -63.87 -42.29
N ASP A 129 -54.51 -63.19 -42.69
CA ASP A 129 -54.88 -62.98 -44.09
C ASP A 129 -53.84 -62.15 -44.88
N GLN A 130 -53.18 -61.19 -44.23
CA GLN A 130 -52.13 -60.38 -44.87
C GLN A 130 -50.84 -61.16 -45.06
N VAL A 131 -50.54 -62.13 -44.18
CA VAL A 131 -49.40 -63.04 -44.35
C VAL A 131 -49.67 -64.02 -45.49
N GLU A 132 -50.90 -64.54 -45.62
CA GLU A 132 -51.25 -65.49 -46.66
C GLU A 132 -51.19 -64.89 -48.07
N ASN A 133 -51.59 -63.63 -48.23
CA ASN A 133 -51.48 -62.91 -49.50
C ASN A 133 -50.02 -62.66 -49.90
N ILE A 134 -49.15 -62.25 -48.96
CA ILE A 134 -47.72 -62.05 -49.23
C ILE A 134 -47.06 -63.37 -49.64
N VAL A 135 -47.46 -64.50 -49.02
CA VAL A 135 -46.92 -65.82 -49.37
C VAL A 135 -47.40 -66.27 -50.76
N ARG A 136 -48.66 -65.99 -51.15
CA ARG A 136 -49.13 -66.27 -52.51
C ARG A 136 -48.39 -65.46 -53.55
N ASP A 137 -48.20 -64.16 -53.32
CA ASP A 137 -47.48 -63.29 -54.25
C ASP A 137 -46.03 -63.78 -54.47
N ILE A 138 -45.35 -64.23 -53.40
CA ILE A 138 -43.98 -64.78 -53.49
C ILE A 138 -43.93 -66.13 -54.23
N ILE A 139 -45.03 -66.90 -54.21
CA ILE A 139 -45.12 -68.20 -54.90
C ILE A 139 -45.51 -68.02 -56.37
N GLU A 140 -46.32 -67.01 -56.70
CA GLU A 140 -46.72 -66.69 -58.08
C GLU A 140 -45.64 -65.95 -58.87
N GLU A 141 -44.73 -65.23 -58.21
CA GLU A 141 -43.61 -64.53 -58.88
C GLU A 141 -42.39 -65.44 -59.15
N LYS A 142 -42.54 -66.76 -59.02
CA LYS A 142 -41.44 -67.74 -59.18
C LYS A 142 -41.61 -68.70 -60.37
#